data_AF-A0A514ZU62-F1
#
_entry.id   AF-A0A514ZU62-F1
#
_cell.length_a   1.000
_cell.length_b   1.000
_cell.length_c   1.000
_cell.angle_alpha   90.00
_cell.angle_beta   90.00
_cell.angle_gamma   90.00
#
_symmetry.space_group_name_H-M   'P 1'
#
loop_
_entity.id
_entity.type
_entity.pdbx_description
1 polymer ?
#
loop_
_entity_poly.entity_id
_entity_poly.type
_entity_poly.pdbx_seq_one_letter_code
_entity_poly.pdbx_strand_id
1 'polypeptide(L)'
;MKNILTSLSLLLMGALAAAQTKPASPTPPAVISVIEDVSGKHFQPDTAFAALSEEDATLLAKEPIANWGLLQESGPAMTYSNLVIGTRSYQLVITKLPKDVFPTATLLRFVNPKSKPEPIARGTLKPKAEEKLK
;
A
#
# COMPACT_ATOMS: atom_id res chain seq x y z
N MET A 1 34.33 53.69 13.87
CA MET A 1 33.26 52.91 14.51
C MET A 1 32.28 52.46 13.44
N LYS A 2 32.55 51.29 12.86
CA LYS A 2 31.90 50.68 11.70
C LYS A 2 32.08 49.19 11.97
N ASN A 3 31.01 48.39 11.93
CA ASN A 3 30.96 46.90 11.99
C ASN A 3 29.74 46.33 12.76
N ILE A 4 28.58 47.00 12.80
CA ILE A 4 27.38 46.42 13.44
C ILE A 4 26.35 45.89 12.42
N LEU A 5 26.59 46.04 11.11
CA LEU A 5 25.55 45.83 10.09
C LEU A 5 25.63 44.50 9.30
N THR A 6 26.40 43.50 9.75
CA THR A 6 26.57 42.23 9.00
C THR A 6 25.93 41.00 9.64
N SER A 7 25.20 41.15 10.77
CA SER A 7 24.68 39.99 11.50
C SER A 7 23.21 39.64 11.20
N LEU A 8 22.53 40.32 10.27
CA LEU A 8 21.07 40.18 10.09
C LEU A 8 20.62 39.42 8.83
N SER A 9 21.53 39.03 7.92
CA SER A 9 21.16 38.42 6.64
C SER A 9 21.10 36.88 6.61
N LEU A 10 21.31 36.18 7.72
CA LEU A 10 21.40 34.71 7.74
C LEU A 10 20.22 34.00 8.42
N LEU A 11 19.01 34.58 8.33
CA LEU A 11 17.79 34.01 8.93
C LEU A 11 16.69 33.65 7.91
N LEU A 12 16.96 33.77 6.60
CA LEU A 12 15.99 33.44 5.54
C LEU A 12 16.44 32.22 4.72
N MET A 13 16.42 31.02 5.30
CA MET A 13 16.43 29.77 4.53
C MET A 13 16.01 28.60 5.42
N GLY A 14 14.76 28.64 5.84
CA GLY A 14 14.15 27.57 6.64
C GLY A 14 12.67 27.46 6.35
N ALA A 15 12.26 27.63 5.08
CA ALA A 15 10.96 27.16 4.65
C ALA A 15 11.02 25.63 4.69
N LEU A 16 10.75 25.06 5.87
CA LEU A 16 10.24 23.71 5.97
C LEU A 16 9.01 23.68 5.07
N ALA A 17 9.17 23.10 3.88
CA ALA A 17 8.04 22.61 3.12
C ALA A 17 7.37 21.58 4.03
N ALA A 18 6.38 22.03 4.81
CA ALA A 18 5.41 21.15 5.40
C ALA A 18 4.77 20.45 4.21
N ALA A 19 5.19 19.21 3.94
CA ALA A 19 4.47 18.32 3.06
C ALA A 19 3.05 18.27 3.63
N GLN A 20 2.15 19.00 2.99
CA GLN A 20 0.77 19.13 3.39
C GLN A 20 0.17 17.73 3.24
N THR A 21 0.17 16.95 4.32
CA THR A 21 -0.51 15.68 4.39
C THR A 21 -1.99 16.00 4.41
N LYS A 22 -2.57 16.20 3.21
CA LYS A 22 -4.01 16.07 3.02
C LYS A 22 -4.41 14.79 3.74
N PRO A 23 -5.45 14.80 4.61
CA PRO A 23 -5.92 13.59 5.26
C PRO A 23 -6.10 12.54 4.19
N ALA A 24 -5.28 11.50 4.24
CA ALA A 24 -5.29 10.47 3.23
C ALA A 24 -6.63 9.75 3.37
N SER A 25 -7.37 9.65 2.26
CA SER A 25 -8.69 9.00 2.24
C SER A 25 -8.54 7.58 2.79
N PRO A 26 -9.40 7.14 3.73
CA PRO A 26 -9.30 5.78 4.27
C PRO A 26 -9.35 4.75 3.14
N THR A 27 -8.66 3.62 3.33
CA THR A 27 -8.70 2.53 2.34
C THR A 27 -10.15 2.06 2.19
N PRO A 28 -10.73 2.08 0.99
CA PRO A 28 -12.11 1.68 0.74
C PRO A 28 -12.37 0.24 1.19
N PRO A 29 -13.56 -0.06 1.75
CA PRO A 29 -13.90 -1.41 2.21
C PRO A 29 -13.72 -2.49 1.14
N ALA A 30 -14.02 -2.20 -0.13
CA ALA A 30 -13.85 -3.16 -1.21
C ALA A 30 -12.38 -3.59 -1.41
N VAL A 31 -11.44 -2.65 -1.26
CA VAL A 31 -10.00 -2.96 -1.35
C VAL A 31 -9.56 -3.79 -0.15
N ILE A 32 -10.12 -3.52 1.03
CA ILE A 32 -9.90 -4.34 2.23
C ILE A 32 -10.37 -5.76 1.97
N SER A 33 -11.63 -5.95 1.57
CA SER A 33 -12.20 -7.28 1.33
C SER A 33 -11.42 -8.08 0.30
N VAL A 34 -11.00 -7.47 -0.81
CA VAL A 34 -10.16 -8.15 -1.81
C VAL A 34 -8.85 -8.64 -1.22
N ILE A 35 -8.15 -7.81 -0.44
CA ILE A 35 -6.90 -8.22 0.21
C ILE A 35 -7.15 -9.35 1.21
N GLU A 36 -8.25 -9.29 1.97
CA GLU A 36 -8.62 -10.32 2.93
C GLU A 36 -8.99 -11.66 2.28
N ASP A 37 -9.64 -11.61 1.12
CA ASP A 37 -10.06 -12.79 0.36
C ASP A 37 -8.87 -13.44 -0.33
N VAL A 38 -7.96 -12.66 -0.93
CA VAL A 38 -6.73 -13.21 -1.56
C VAL A 38 -5.80 -13.80 -0.50
N SER A 39 -5.65 -13.10 0.64
CA SER A 39 -4.70 -13.48 1.69
C SER A 39 -5.24 -14.51 2.68
N GLY A 40 -6.56 -14.68 2.76
CA GLY A 40 -7.24 -15.47 3.80
C GLY A 40 -7.08 -14.91 5.22
N LYS A 41 -6.68 -13.64 5.37
CA LYS A 41 -6.36 -13.00 6.66
C LYS A 41 -7.15 -11.71 6.86
N HIS A 42 -7.23 -11.22 8.09
CA HIS A 42 -7.82 -9.91 8.38
C HIS A 42 -6.82 -8.82 8.01
N PHE A 43 -7.23 -7.85 7.22
CA PHE A 43 -6.35 -6.78 6.76
C PHE A 43 -6.63 -5.51 7.55
N GLN A 44 -5.60 -5.00 8.22
CA GLN A 44 -5.64 -3.71 8.91
C GLN A 44 -4.80 -2.70 8.13
N PRO A 45 -5.44 -1.76 7.39
CA PRO A 45 -4.72 -0.71 6.68
C PRO A 45 -3.84 0.11 7.62
N ASP A 46 -2.58 0.33 7.24
CA ASP A 46 -1.62 1.15 7.98
C ASP A 46 -1.36 2.49 7.29
N THR A 47 -1.54 2.53 5.97
CA THR A 47 -1.19 3.66 5.11
C THR A 47 -2.31 3.87 4.11
N ALA A 48 -2.79 5.10 4.03
CA ALA A 48 -3.69 5.54 2.99
C ALA A 48 -2.90 6.22 1.86
N PHE A 49 -3.12 5.79 0.62
CA PHE A 49 -2.40 6.30 -0.55
C PHE A 49 -3.30 7.22 -1.37
N ALA A 50 -2.81 8.42 -1.69
CA ALA A 50 -3.50 9.33 -2.61
C ALA A 50 -3.60 8.79 -4.04
N ALA A 51 -2.75 7.81 -4.40
CA ALA A 51 -2.75 7.17 -5.71
C ALA A 51 -3.95 6.23 -5.94
N LEU A 52 -4.62 5.80 -4.87
CA LEU A 52 -5.80 4.96 -4.95
C LEU A 52 -6.98 5.77 -5.51
N SER A 53 -7.38 5.45 -6.73
CA SER A 53 -8.52 6.10 -7.38
C SER A 53 -9.83 5.36 -7.11
N GLU A 54 -10.96 6.06 -7.26
CA GLU A 54 -12.29 5.44 -7.21
C GLU A 54 -12.47 4.37 -8.31
N GLU A 55 -11.84 4.58 -9.47
CA GLU A 55 -11.83 3.60 -10.57
C GLU A 55 -11.13 2.32 -10.14
N ASP A 56 -9.97 2.40 -9.47
CA ASP A 56 -9.27 1.21 -8.97
C ASP A 56 -10.12 0.46 -7.95
N ALA A 57 -10.72 1.18 -6.99
CA ALA A 57 -11.60 0.56 -6.00
C ALA A 57 -12.80 -0.13 -6.67
N THR A 58 -13.37 0.48 -7.72
CA THR A 58 -14.50 -0.07 -8.47
C THR A 58 -14.12 -1.30 -9.28
N LEU A 59 -12.95 -1.29 -9.95
CA LEU A 59 -12.46 -2.43 -10.70
C LEU A 59 -12.16 -3.61 -9.78
N LEU A 60 -11.41 -3.36 -8.70
CA LEU A 60 -11.07 -4.38 -7.72
C LEU A 60 -12.32 -5.00 -7.07
N ALA A 61 -13.36 -4.20 -6.81
CA ALA A 61 -14.62 -4.69 -6.24
C ALA A 61 -15.44 -5.59 -7.19
N LYS A 62 -15.31 -5.37 -8.51
CA LYS A 62 -16.08 -6.10 -9.52
C LYS A 62 -15.44 -7.42 -9.93
N GLU A 63 -14.11 -7.49 -9.85
CA GLU A 63 -13.39 -8.69 -10.26
C GLU A 63 -13.60 -9.84 -9.26
N PRO A 64 -14.07 -11.02 -9.72
CA PRO A 64 -14.13 -12.21 -8.89
C PRO A 64 -12.77 -12.56 -8.30
N ILE A 65 -12.76 -13.04 -7.06
CA ILE A 65 -11.54 -13.51 -6.41
C ILE A 65 -10.82 -14.59 -7.21
N ALA A 66 -11.56 -15.43 -7.95
CA ALA A 66 -11.01 -16.48 -8.80
C ALA A 66 -10.18 -15.96 -9.99
N ASN A 67 -10.30 -14.68 -10.34
CA ASN A 67 -9.47 -14.05 -11.39
C ASN A 67 -8.07 -13.67 -10.87
N TRP A 68 -7.88 -13.67 -9.55
CA TRP A 68 -6.55 -13.52 -8.98
C TRP A 68 -5.73 -14.79 -9.18
N GLY A 69 -4.46 -14.62 -9.54
CA GLY A 69 -3.52 -15.72 -9.52
C GLY A 69 -3.41 -16.32 -8.12
N LEU A 70 -3.06 -17.61 -8.04
CA LEU A 70 -2.72 -18.21 -6.77
C LEU A 70 -1.52 -17.48 -6.14
N LEU A 71 -1.44 -17.47 -4.81
CA LEU A 71 -0.27 -16.93 -4.12
C LEU A 71 0.97 -17.73 -4.53
N GLN A 72 1.96 -17.02 -5.06
CA GLN A 72 3.25 -17.56 -5.49
C GLN A 72 4.33 -17.11 -4.51
N GLU A 73 5.24 -18.02 -4.19
CA GLU A 73 6.41 -17.72 -3.37
C GLU A 73 7.48 -16.99 -4.19
N SER A 74 8.09 -15.96 -3.59
CA SER A 74 9.22 -15.22 -4.15
C SER A 74 10.30 -15.10 -3.08
N GLY A 75 11.13 -16.12 -2.98
CA GLY A 75 12.12 -16.21 -1.91
C GLY A 75 11.51 -16.45 -0.52
N PRO A 76 12.31 -16.32 0.54
CA PRO A 76 11.97 -16.90 1.86
C PRO A 76 10.95 -16.10 2.67
N ALA A 77 10.66 -14.85 2.29
CA ALA A 77 9.90 -13.91 3.11
C ALA A 77 8.82 -13.15 2.34
N MET A 78 8.56 -13.52 1.09
CA MET A 78 7.62 -12.82 0.22
C MET A 78 6.75 -13.81 -0.55
N THR A 79 5.47 -13.54 -0.58
CA THR A 79 4.52 -14.13 -1.52
C THR A 79 3.83 -13.03 -2.31
N TYR A 80 3.31 -13.36 -3.49
CA TYR A 80 2.57 -12.42 -4.30
C TYR A 80 1.45 -13.09 -5.08
N SER A 81 0.44 -12.31 -5.43
CA SER A 81 -0.63 -12.69 -6.34
C SER A 81 -0.90 -11.54 -7.31
N ASN A 82 -1.18 -11.88 -8.56
CA ASN A 82 -1.41 -10.91 -9.62
C ASN A 82 -2.87 -10.96 -10.10
N LEU A 83 -3.39 -9.79 -10.47
CA LEU A 83 -4.65 -9.64 -11.18
C LEU A 83 -4.40 -8.77 -12.42
N VAL A 84 -4.90 -9.18 -13.57
CA VAL A 84 -4.79 -8.41 -14.82
C VAL A 84 -6.19 -8.11 -15.32
N ILE A 85 -6.50 -6.83 -15.51
CA ILE A 85 -7.81 -6.34 -15.97
C ILE A 85 -7.58 -5.45 -17.18
N GLY A 86 -7.78 -5.99 -18.38
CA GLY A 86 -7.54 -5.26 -19.63
C GLY A 86 -6.10 -4.73 -19.70
N THR A 87 -5.93 -3.41 -19.63
CA THR A 87 -4.62 -2.73 -19.68
C THR A 87 -4.02 -2.44 -18.32
N ARG A 88 -4.77 -2.64 -17.22
CA ARG A 88 -4.30 -2.46 -15.86
C ARG A 88 -3.89 -3.79 -15.26
N SER A 89 -2.89 -3.75 -14.39
CA SER A 89 -2.54 -4.91 -13.57
C SER A 89 -2.29 -4.50 -12.14
N TYR A 90 -2.65 -5.40 -11.23
CA TYR A 90 -2.50 -5.25 -9.81
C TYR A 90 -1.67 -6.42 -9.28
N GLN A 91 -0.87 -6.14 -8.26
CA GLN A 91 -0.11 -7.16 -7.56
C GLN A 91 -0.29 -6.96 -6.07
N LEU A 92 -0.79 -7.99 -5.40
CA LEU A 92 -0.77 -8.08 -3.96
C LEU A 92 0.55 -8.71 -3.56
N VAL A 93 1.39 -7.96 -2.85
CA VAL A 93 2.64 -8.44 -2.26
C VAL A 93 2.45 -8.61 -0.77
N ILE A 94 2.78 -9.79 -0.25
CA ILE A 94 2.77 -10.09 1.18
C ILE A 94 4.20 -10.37 1.60
N THR A 95 4.68 -9.64 2.60
CA THR A 95 6.02 -9.85 3.17
C THR A 95 5.94 -10.15 4.66
N LYS A 96 6.80 -11.04 5.14
CA LYS A 96 6.99 -11.29 6.57
C LYS A 96 8.48 -11.49 6.85
N LEU A 97 9.12 -10.50 7.46
CA LEU A 97 10.50 -10.66 7.90
C LEU A 97 10.54 -11.50 9.19
N PRO A 98 11.68 -12.15 9.52
CA PRO A 98 11.78 -12.99 10.71
C PRO A 98 11.47 -12.28 12.03
N LYS A 99 11.64 -10.95 12.08
CA LYS A 99 11.37 -10.13 13.27
C LYS A 99 9.94 -9.62 13.35
N ASP A 100 9.17 -9.76 12.26
CA ASP A 100 7.82 -9.20 12.18
C ASP A 100 6.83 -10.14 12.85
N VAL A 101 6.03 -9.59 13.76
CA VAL A 101 4.95 -10.33 14.43
C VAL A 101 3.92 -10.80 13.39
N PHE A 102 3.54 -9.89 12.48
CA PHE A 102 2.52 -10.10 11.46
C PHE A 102 3.05 -9.77 10.06
N PRO A 103 2.62 -10.48 9.01
CA PRO A 103 2.92 -10.10 7.64
C PRO A 103 2.38 -8.70 7.29
N THR A 104 3.05 -8.02 6.38
CA THR A 104 2.57 -6.80 5.72
C THR A 104 2.03 -7.15 4.34
N ALA A 105 0.84 -6.65 3.99
CA ALA A 105 0.30 -6.69 2.65
C ALA A 105 0.43 -5.31 1.99
N THR A 106 0.91 -5.27 0.75
CA THR A 106 0.97 -4.07 -0.09
C THR A 106 0.32 -4.38 -1.43
N LEU A 107 -0.71 -3.61 -1.78
CA LEU A 107 -1.34 -3.66 -3.08
C LEU A 107 -0.70 -2.63 -4.00
N LEU A 108 -0.18 -3.12 -5.12
CA LEU A 108 0.50 -2.34 -6.14
C LEU A 108 -0.36 -2.26 -7.40
N ARG A 109 -0.36 -1.09 -8.05
CA ARG A 109 -0.94 -0.86 -9.37
C ARG A 109 0.17 -0.69 -10.39
N PHE A 110 0.03 -1.33 -11.54
CA PHE A 110 0.84 -1.11 -12.72
C PHE A 110 -0.07 -0.53 -13.81
N VAL A 111 0.23 0.71 -14.21
CA VAL A 111 -0.49 1.40 -15.30
C VAL A 111 -0.14 0.80 -16.66
N ASN A 112 1.09 0.28 -16.79
CA ASN A 112 1.53 -0.53 -17.92
C ASN A 112 2.65 -1.51 -17.48
N PRO A 113 2.96 -2.56 -18.27
CA PRO A 113 3.94 -3.59 -17.88
C PRO A 113 5.37 -3.10 -17.64
N LYS A 114 5.72 -1.91 -18.15
CA LYS A 114 7.06 -1.32 -18.02
C LYS A 114 7.12 -0.22 -16.94
N SER A 115 5.98 0.16 -16.39
CA SER A 115 5.88 1.23 -15.40
C SER A 115 6.36 0.75 -14.04
N LYS A 116 6.92 1.67 -13.27
CA LYS A 116 7.18 1.43 -11.85
C LYS A 116 5.83 1.21 -11.15
N PRO A 117 5.68 0.16 -10.33
CA PRO A 117 4.44 -0.03 -9.58
C PRO A 117 4.21 1.10 -8.59
N GLU A 118 2.95 1.50 -8.47
CA GLU A 118 2.50 2.48 -7.49
C GLU A 118 1.75 1.78 -6.37
N PRO A 119 2.16 1.97 -5.09
CA PRO A 119 1.40 1.44 -3.98
C PRO A 119 0.08 2.19 -3.83
N ILE A 120 -1.01 1.43 -3.74
CA ILE A 120 -2.37 1.97 -3.60
C ILE A 120 -3.04 1.54 -2.29
N ALA A 121 -2.56 0.48 -1.64
CA ALA A 121 -2.95 0.14 -0.28
C ALA A 121 -1.80 -0.58 0.43
N ARG A 122 -1.69 -0.40 1.75
CA ARG A 122 -0.74 -1.10 2.61
C ARG A 122 -1.33 -1.28 3.99
N GLY A 123 -1.01 -2.41 4.62
CA GLY A 123 -1.47 -2.74 5.94
C GLY A 123 -0.89 -4.04 6.47
N THR A 124 -1.27 -4.36 7.69
CA THR A 124 -0.85 -5.58 8.38
C THR A 124 -1.89 -6.67 8.22
N LEU A 125 -1.46 -7.91 8.01
CA LEU A 125 -2.33 -9.09 7.97
C LEU A 125 -2.35 -9.80 9.32
N LYS A 126 -3.52 -9.82 9.95
CA LYS A 126 -3.77 -10.52 11.20
C LYS A 126 -4.53 -11.83 10.95
N PRO A 127 -4.38 -12.86 11.80
CA PRO A 127 -5.24 -14.05 11.73
C PRO A 127 -6.72 -13.64 11.81
N LYS A 128 -7.58 -14.20 10.97
CA LYS A 128 -9.04 -14.10 11.18
C LYS A 128 -9.36 -14.89 12.45
N ALA A 129 -10.12 -14.31 13.37
CA ALA A 129 -10.45 -14.92 14.65
C ALA A 129 -11.44 -16.08 14.47
N GLU A 130 -11.01 -17.17 13.84
CA GLU A 130 -11.77 -18.43 13.75
C GLU A 130 -10.96 -19.64 13.28
N GLU A 131 -9.62 -19.58 13.25
CA GLU A 131 -8.80 -20.79 13.09
C GLU A 131 -8.36 -21.31 14.47
N LYS A 132 -9.34 -21.69 15.31
CA LYS A 132 -9.05 -22.72 16.30
C LYS A 132 -8.82 -24.00 15.52
N LEU A 133 -7.54 -24.31 15.29
CA LEU A 133 -7.07 -25.65 14.94
C LEU A 133 -7.82 -26.64 15.86
N LYS A 134 -8.78 -27.36 15.28
CA LYS A 134 -9.36 -28.55 15.91
C LYS A 134 -8.40 -29.71 15.69
#